data_AF-A0A383BXN3-F1
#
_entry.id   AF-A0A383BXN3-F1
#
_cell.length_a   1.000
_cell.length_b   1.000
_cell.length_c   1.000
_cell.angle_alpha   90.00
_cell.angle_beta   90.00
_cell.angle_gamma   90.00
#
_symmetry.space_group_name_H-M   'P 1'
#
loop_
_entity.id
_entity.type
_entity.pdbx_description
1 polymer ?
#
loop_
_entity_poly.entity_id
_entity_poly.type
_entity_poly.pdbx_seq_one_letter_code
_entity_poly.pdbx_strand_id
1 'polypeptide(L)'
;VSKITLFSVFNLSRGMTAVCPDQKKFYQLINNIEIRRRLVMNLKRKTQPGFTMIEIMVVVVIVAILAVIALPTYLDYVRSGYASEARTVMSNINNASKMYYQTRGEWPTEIDELERA
;
A
#
# COMPACT_ATOMS: atom_id res chain seq x y z
N VAL A 1 -3.42 15.70 -11.50
CA VAL A 1 -4.31 16.13 -12.62
C VAL A 1 -5.75 15.58 -12.50
N SER A 2 -6.29 15.31 -11.31
CA SER A 2 -7.69 14.81 -11.21
C SER A 2 -8.43 15.23 -9.92
N LYS A 3 -8.16 16.43 -9.40
CA LYS A 3 -8.89 16.99 -8.23
C LYS A 3 -9.21 18.49 -8.31
N ILE A 4 -8.92 19.17 -9.42
CA ILE A 4 -9.14 20.63 -9.56
C ILE A 4 -10.30 20.96 -10.52
N THR A 5 -10.80 20.00 -11.31
CA THR A 5 -11.87 20.23 -12.30
C THR A 5 -13.30 20.04 -11.79
N LEU A 6 -13.52 19.56 -10.55
CA LEU A 6 -14.86 19.30 -9.99
C LEU A 6 -15.45 20.44 -9.16
N PHE A 7 -14.71 21.53 -8.95
CA PHE A 7 -15.19 22.68 -8.15
C PHE A 7 -15.87 23.78 -8.97
N SER A 8 -15.69 23.82 -10.30
CA SER A 8 -16.22 24.90 -11.15
C SER A 8 -17.61 24.64 -11.73
N VAL A 9 -18.09 23.39 -11.77
CA VAL A 9 -19.37 23.03 -12.42
C VAL A 9 -20.58 23.13 -11.47
N PHE A 10 -20.35 23.20 -10.15
CA PHE A 10 -21.45 23.28 -9.16
C PHE A 10 -21.89 24.71 -8.81
N ASN A 11 -21.26 25.75 -9.38
CA ASN A 11 -21.56 27.17 -9.09
C ASN A 11 -22.47 27.87 -10.12
N LEU A 12 -23.34 27.11 -10.81
CA LEU A 12 -24.27 27.69 -11.78
C LEU A 12 -25.64 26.99 -11.79
N SER A 13 -26.27 26.89 -10.63
CA SER A 13 -27.72 26.73 -10.54
C SER A 13 -28.30 27.78 -9.59
N ARG A 14 -28.53 28.97 -10.16
CA ARG A 14 -29.73 29.82 -10.02
C ARG A 14 -30.54 29.56 -8.73
N GLY A 15 -30.72 30.52 -7.84
CA GLY A 15 -31.29 31.82 -8.19
C GLY A 15 -32.78 31.68 -8.47
N MET A 16 -33.59 31.48 -7.42
CA MET A 16 -35.05 31.67 -7.48
C MET A 16 -35.50 32.37 -6.20
N THR A 17 -35.80 33.66 -6.39
CA THR A 17 -36.45 34.57 -5.45
C THR A 17 -37.93 34.21 -5.31
N ALA A 18 -38.43 34.09 -4.08
CA ALA A 18 -39.82 34.43 -3.76
C ALA A 18 -39.93 34.76 -2.26
N VAL A 19 -40.40 35.98 -2.01
CA VAL A 19 -40.75 36.58 -0.72
C VAL A 19 -42.11 36.06 -0.26
N CYS A 20 -42.25 35.65 1.01
CA CYS A 20 -43.52 35.65 1.76
C CYS A 20 -43.25 35.93 3.26
N PRO A 21 -44.22 36.55 3.97
CA PRO A 21 -43.95 37.46 5.08
C PRO A 21 -43.81 36.78 6.47
N ASP A 22 -42.91 37.35 7.27
CA ASP A 22 -42.86 37.35 8.74
C ASP A 22 -42.99 36.01 9.51
N GLN A 23 -41.99 35.14 9.39
CA GLN A 23 -41.79 33.98 10.27
C GLN A 23 -41.46 34.34 11.73
N LYS A 24 -41.39 35.62 12.13
CA LYS A 24 -41.04 36.00 13.52
C LYS A 24 -42.11 35.55 14.54
N LYS A 25 -43.37 35.43 14.13
CA LYS A 25 -44.47 34.94 14.99
C LYS A 25 -44.41 33.42 15.26
N PHE A 26 -43.76 32.64 14.39
CA PHE A 26 -43.71 31.19 14.55
C PHE A 26 -42.63 30.75 15.54
N TYR A 27 -41.47 31.44 15.52
CA TYR A 27 -40.39 31.17 16.48
C TYR A 27 -40.71 31.63 17.91
N GLN A 28 -41.62 32.59 18.09
CA GLN A 28 -42.06 33.02 19.42
C GLN A 28 -43.02 32.04 20.11
N LEU A 29 -43.65 31.12 19.36
CA LEU A 29 -44.54 30.08 19.91
C LEU A 29 -43.78 28.87 20.49
N ILE A 30 -42.48 28.77 20.24
CA ILE A 30 -41.63 27.64 20.71
C ILE A 30 -40.87 28.01 22.01
N ASN A 31 -41.04 29.24 22.51
CA ASN A 31 -40.30 29.82 23.64
C ASN A 31 -40.94 29.58 25.03
N ASN A 32 -41.75 28.54 25.19
CA ASN A 32 -42.39 28.21 26.48
C ASN A 32 -42.05 26.81 27.01
N ILE A 33 -40.90 26.24 26.62
CA ILE A 33 -40.37 24.98 27.16
C ILE A 33 -38.88 25.16 27.52
N GLU A 34 -38.61 26.07 28.45
CA GLU A 34 -37.26 26.42 28.94
C GLU A 34 -36.69 25.38 29.97
N ILE A 35 -37.42 24.31 30.36
CA ILE A 35 -37.05 23.50 31.55
C ILE A 35 -36.35 22.15 31.29
N ARG A 36 -36.32 21.60 30.06
CA ARG A 36 -35.74 20.24 29.83
C ARG A 36 -34.32 20.20 29.26
N ARG A 37 -33.42 21.07 29.73
CA ARG A 37 -32.00 21.07 29.30
C ARG A 37 -31.08 20.12 30.09
N ARG A 38 -31.48 18.89 30.48
CA ARG A 38 -30.54 18.02 31.23
C ARG A 38 -30.60 16.49 31.07
N LEU A 39 -31.29 15.91 30.08
CA LEU A 39 -31.35 14.44 30.00
C LEU A 39 -31.42 13.85 28.58
N VAL A 40 -30.76 14.49 27.62
CA VAL A 40 -30.37 13.76 26.40
C VAL A 40 -28.86 13.79 26.38
N MET A 41 -28.28 12.75 26.96
CA MET A 41 -26.85 12.52 26.95
C MET A 41 -26.32 12.62 25.51
N ASN A 42 -25.32 13.48 25.37
CA ASN A 42 -24.08 13.26 24.62
C ASN A 42 -23.88 11.86 24.02
N LEU A 43 -24.66 11.49 23.02
CA LEU A 43 -24.22 10.57 21.99
C LEU A 43 -23.90 11.43 20.79
N LYS A 44 -22.77 12.14 20.92
CA LYS A 44 -21.99 12.60 19.78
C LYS A 44 -21.74 11.33 18.96
N ARG A 45 -22.64 11.01 18.02
CA ARG A 45 -22.44 9.92 17.07
C ARG A 45 -21.13 10.28 16.41
N LYS A 46 -20.04 9.66 16.86
CA LYS A 46 -18.81 9.64 16.08
C LYS A 46 -19.26 8.99 14.78
N THR A 47 -19.49 9.81 13.76
CA THR A 47 -19.45 9.38 12.38
C THR A 47 -18.08 8.74 12.25
N GLN A 48 -18.02 7.42 12.45
CA GLN A 48 -16.83 6.68 12.13
C GLN A 48 -16.65 6.89 10.62
N PRO A 49 -15.54 7.48 10.17
CA PRO A 49 -15.26 7.56 8.75
C PRO A 49 -15.12 6.11 8.26
N GLY A 50 -16.18 5.58 7.66
CA GLY A 50 -16.19 4.26 7.06
C GLY A 50 -15.38 4.29 5.77
N PHE A 51 -14.56 3.26 5.58
CA PHE A 51 -13.83 3.02 4.34
C PHE A 51 -14.83 2.89 3.20
N THR A 52 -14.65 3.65 2.12
CA THR A 52 -15.61 3.61 1.01
C THR A 52 -15.35 2.36 0.16
N MET A 53 -16.38 1.73 -0.40
CA MET A 53 -16.17 0.56 -1.28
C MET A 53 -15.28 0.89 -2.47
N ILE A 54 -15.36 2.13 -2.97
CA ILE A 54 -14.52 2.60 -4.06
C ILE A 54 -13.03 2.71 -3.68
N GLU A 55 -12.74 2.99 -2.40
CA GLU A 55 -11.37 3.02 -1.89
C GLU A 55 -10.74 1.63 -1.94
N ILE A 56 -11.49 0.57 -1.60
CA ILE A 56 -11.00 -0.81 -1.74
C ILE A 56 -10.86 -1.20 -3.22
N MET A 57 -11.81 -0.81 -4.09
CA MET A 57 -11.73 -1.17 -5.51
C MET A 57 -10.46 -0.66 -6.18
N VAL A 58 -10.11 0.61 -5.95
CA VAL A 58 -8.89 1.18 -6.55
C VAL A 58 -7.63 0.53 -5.99
N VAL A 59 -7.59 0.23 -4.69
CA VAL A 59 -6.44 -0.43 -4.06
C VAL A 59 -6.19 -1.81 -4.66
N VAL A 60 -7.24 -2.63 -4.81
CA VAL A 60 -7.10 -3.98 -5.37
C VAL A 60 -6.62 -3.93 -6.83
N VAL A 61 -7.12 -2.98 -7.62
CA VAL A 61 -6.68 -2.80 -9.02
C VAL A 61 -5.19 -2.44 -9.09
N ILE A 62 -4.71 -1.53 -8.24
CA ILE A 62 -3.29 -1.16 -8.22
C ILE A 62 -2.43 -2.35 -7.80
N VAL A 63 -2.81 -3.09 -6.76
CA VAL A 63 -2.08 -4.27 -6.29
C VAL A 63 -2.02 -5.35 -7.36
N ALA A 64 -3.09 -5.58 -8.11
CA ALA A 64 -3.12 -6.56 -9.20
C ALA A 64 -2.10 -6.23 -10.30
N ILE A 65 -2.00 -4.96 -10.72
CA ILE A 65 -1.02 -4.52 -11.72
C ILE A 65 0.41 -4.70 -11.20
N LEU A 66 0.66 -4.31 -9.94
CA LEU A 66 1.99 -4.46 -9.33
C LEU A 66 2.40 -5.93 -9.22
N ALA A 67 1.49 -6.81 -8.83
CA ALA A 67 1.77 -8.24 -8.64
C ALA A 67 2.24 -8.92 -9.94
N VAL A 68 1.64 -8.57 -11.08
CA VAL A 68 2.00 -9.13 -12.40
C VAL A 68 3.45 -8.80 -12.78
N ILE A 69 3.97 -7.62 -12.44
CA ILE A 69 5.34 -7.20 -12.75
C ILE A 69 6.33 -7.69 -11.68
N ALA A 70 5.92 -7.64 -10.41
CA ALA A 70 6.78 -7.98 -9.29
C ALA A 70 7.13 -9.47 -9.25
N LEU A 71 6.18 -10.36 -9.53
CA LEU A 71 6.38 -11.79 -9.41
C LEU A 71 7.46 -12.38 -10.35
N PRO A 72 7.42 -12.17 -11.68
CA PRO A 72 8.45 -12.71 -12.57
C PRO A 72 9.84 -12.15 -12.23
N THR A 73 9.91 -10.85 -11.95
CA THR A 73 11.17 -10.18 -11.57
C THR A 73 11.75 -10.75 -10.27
N TYR A 74 10.91 -11.03 -9.28
CA TYR A 74 11.34 -11.63 -8.02
C TYR A 74 11.89 -13.05 -8.22
N LEU A 75 11.25 -13.87 -9.06
CA LEU A 75 11.74 -15.21 -9.36
C LEU A 75 13.10 -15.18 -10.05
N ASP A 76 13.31 -14.27 -11.01
CA ASP A 76 14.59 -14.12 -11.68
C ASP A 76 15.67 -13.58 -10.75
N TYR A 77 15.31 -12.67 -9.82
CA TYR A 77 16.22 -12.20 -8.78
C TYR A 77 16.70 -13.37 -7.89
N VAL A 78 15.79 -14.21 -7.42
CA VAL A 78 16.13 -15.39 -6.61
C VAL A 78 17.00 -16.38 -7.40
N ARG A 79 16.67 -16.67 -8.66
CA ARG A 79 17.48 -17.54 -9.54
C ARG A 79 18.90 -17.02 -9.73
N SER A 80 19.05 -15.71 -9.99
CA SER A 80 20.37 -15.09 -10.14
C SER A 80 21.17 -15.11 -8.83
N GLY A 81 20.49 -15.01 -7.68
CA GLY A 81 21.09 -15.24 -6.36
C GLY A 81 21.71 -16.64 -6.24
N TYR A 82 20.94 -17.69 -6.54
CA TYR A 82 21.45 -19.07 -6.54
C TYR A 82 22.60 -19.27 -7.54
N ALA A 83 22.52 -18.67 -8.74
CA ALA A 83 23.59 -18.74 -9.72
C ALA A 83 24.88 -18.04 -9.24
N SER A 84 24.75 -16.90 -8.54
CA SER A 84 25.88 -16.17 -7.96
C SER A 84 26.54 -16.96 -6.82
N GLU A 85 25.75 -17.61 -5.97
CA GLU A 85 26.25 -18.49 -4.92
C GLU A 85 26.99 -19.70 -5.51
N ALA A 86 26.38 -20.39 -6.46
CA ALA A 86 27.02 -21.51 -7.17
C ALA A 86 28.33 -21.10 -7.85
N ARG A 87 28.36 -19.92 -8.48
CA ARG A 87 29.58 -19.36 -9.10
C ARG A 87 30.69 -19.10 -8.07
N THR A 88 30.31 -18.65 -6.87
CA THR A 88 31.25 -18.40 -5.77
C THR A 88 31.84 -19.72 -5.27
N VAL A 89 31.00 -20.73 -5.02
CA VAL A 89 31.44 -22.08 -4.63
C VAL A 89 32.34 -22.71 -5.70
N MET A 90 31.95 -22.63 -6.97
CA MET A 90 32.76 -23.14 -8.08
C MET A 90 34.13 -22.45 -8.17
N SER A 91 34.18 -21.13 -7.95
CA SER A 91 35.44 -20.38 -7.93
C SER A 91 36.33 -20.83 -6.77
N ASN A 92 35.76 -21.11 -5.60
CA ASN A 92 36.51 -21.60 -4.45
C ASN A 92 37.09 -22.99 -4.72
N ILE A 93 36.30 -23.91 -5.28
CA ILE A 93 36.75 -25.24 -5.67
C ILE A 93 37.89 -25.14 -6.70
N ASN A 94 37.72 -24.34 -7.76
CA ASN A 94 38.76 -24.16 -8.78
C ASN A 94 40.08 -23.61 -8.20
N ASN A 95 39.99 -22.67 -7.26
CA ASN A 95 41.18 -22.14 -6.58
C ASN A 95 41.85 -23.19 -5.69
N ALA A 96 41.07 -23.97 -4.95
CA ALA A 96 41.58 -25.08 -4.15
C ALA A 96 42.23 -26.16 -5.02
N SER A 97 41.61 -26.55 -6.13
CA SER A 97 42.18 -27.51 -7.09
C SER A 97 43.51 -27.04 -7.67
N LYS A 98 43.63 -25.74 -7.99
CA LYS A 98 44.90 -25.16 -8.46
C LYS A 98 45.97 -25.23 -7.39
N MET A 99 45.63 -24.93 -6.14
CA MET A 99 46.57 -25.01 -5.02
C MET A 99 47.03 -26.46 -4.79
N TYR A 100 46.10 -27.42 -4.82
CA TYR A 100 46.41 -28.85 -4.74
C TYR A 100 47.40 -29.28 -5.82
N TYR A 101 47.14 -28.88 -7.07
CA TYR A 101 48.02 -29.18 -8.20
C TYR A 101 49.42 -28.57 -8.03
N GLN A 102 49.51 -27.34 -7.49
CA GLN A 102 50.80 -26.70 -7.21
C GLN A 102 51.64 -27.47 -6.18
N THR A 103 51.00 -28.14 -5.21
CA THR A 103 51.70 -28.90 -4.17
C THR A 103 52.01 -30.33 -4.58
N ARG A 104 51.08 -31.02 -5.26
CA ARG A 104 51.18 -32.47 -5.54
C ARG A 104 51.47 -32.80 -7.00
N GLY A 105 51.32 -31.86 -7.93
CA GLY A 105 51.55 -32.07 -9.36
C GLY A 105 50.46 -32.87 -10.08
N GLU A 106 49.38 -33.25 -9.37
CA GLU A 106 48.25 -34.01 -9.89
C GLU A 106 46.94 -33.31 -9.56
N TRP A 107 45.90 -33.56 -10.36
CA TRP A 107 44.57 -32.99 -10.13
C TRP A 107 43.80 -33.81 -9.09
N PRO A 108 43.03 -33.16 -8.20
CA PRO A 108 42.24 -33.86 -7.19
C PRO A 108 41.11 -34.67 -7.86
N THR A 109 40.88 -35.87 -7.35
CA THR A 109 39.83 -36.78 -7.84
C THR A 109 38.58 -36.75 -6.97
N GLU A 110 38.73 -36.34 -5.71
CA GLU A 110 37.66 -36.23 -4.73
C GLU A 110 37.65 -34.86 -4.04
N ILE A 111 36.47 -34.43 -3.57
CA ILE A 111 36.31 -33.14 -2.89
C ILE A 111 37.01 -33.16 -1.52
N ASP A 112 36.99 -34.29 -0.82
CA ASP A 112 37.65 -34.47 0.49
C ASP A 112 39.17 -34.29 0.43
N GLU A 113 39.77 -34.36 -0.77
CA GLU A 113 41.19 -34.09 -0.99
C GLU A 113 41.49 -32.58 -1.01
N LEU A 114 40.52 -31.75 -1.41
CA LEU A 114 40.61 -30.29 -1.41
C LEU A 114 40.53 -29.71 0.00
N GLU A 115 39.79 -30.35 0.90
CA GLU A 115 39.65 -29.90 2.29
C GLU A 115 40.91 -30.16 3.15
N ARG A 116 41.80 -31.06 2.69
CA ARG A 116 43.02 -31.47 3.38
C ARG A 116 44.30 -30.83 2.84
N ALA A 117 44.19 -30.00 1.80
CA ALA A 117 45.31 -29.27 1.18
C ALA A 117 45.46 -27.89 1.81
#